data_AF-A0A0K1F3B4-F1
#
_entry.id   AF-A0A0K1F3B4-F1
#
_cell.length_a   1.000
_cell.length_b   1.000
_cell.length_c   1.000
_cell.angle_alpha   90.00
_cell.angle_beta   90.00
_cell.angle_gamma   90.00
#
_symmetry.space_group_name_H-M   'P 1'
#
loop_
_entity.id
_entity.type
_entity.pdbx_description
1 polymer ?
#
loop_
_entity_poly.entity_id
_entity_poly.type
_entity_poly.pdbx_seq_one_letter_code
_entity_poly.pdbx_strand_id
1 'polypeptide(L)'
;MASPGEVFRIKFDVIIGNPPHQPSDGGNDASAMPTYQKFVGQAKRLDPQPLVMITPSRWFFGRRGLGAHRSGMPHDRRIRKLVGYRDAGERLPGVDPSGGVSYLLWKRDYDGDRTVANMRNGKGSERHRDLGREHG
;
A
#
# COMPACT_ATOMS: atom_id res chain seq x y z
N MET A 1 2.23 -20.07 -14.40
CA MET A 1 2.40 -18.71 -14.96
C MET A 1 3.83 -18.28 -14.68
N ALA A 2 4.57 -17.83 -15.69
CA ALA A 2 5.93 -17.33 -15.50
C ALA A 2 5.94 -16.11 -14.56
N SER A 3 6.97 -15.99 -13.74
CA SER A 3 7.19 -14.81 -12.91
C SER A 3 7.57 -13.62 -13.81
N PRO A 4 7.14 -12.38 -13.51
CA PRO A 4 7.45 -11.23 -14.35
C PRO A 4 8.95 -11.01 -14.61
N GLY A 5 9.82 -11.41 -13.67
CA GLY A 5 11.29 -11.32 -13.85
C GLY A 5 11.83 -12.23 -14.95
N GLU A 6 11.21 -13.38 -15.20
CA GLU A 6 11.61 -14.33 -16.25
C GLU A 6 11.25 -13.82 -17.65
N VAL A 7 10.18 -13.03 -17.76
CA VAL A 7 9.67 -12.53 -19.05
C VAL A 7 10.48 -11.34 -19.55
N PHE A 8 10.91 -10.46 -18.65
CA PHE A 8 11.56 -9.20 -19.04
C PHE A 8 13.09 -9.22 -18.91
N ARG A 9 13.71 -10.23 -18.26
CA ARG A 9 15.13 -10.20 -17.85
C ARG A 9 15.54 -8.88 -17.15
N ILE A 10 14.57 -8.20 -16.53
CA ILE A 10 14.78 -6.94 -15.80
C ILE A 10 14.60 -7.23 -14.32
N LYS A 11 15.61 -6.85 -13.54
CA LYS A 11 15.56 -6.84 -12.08
C LYS A 11 15.21 -5.41 -11.63
N PHE A 12 14.13 -5.27 -10.87
CA PHE A 12 13.78 -4.00 -10.25
C PHE A 12 14.41 -3.91 -8.87
N ASP A 13 15.46 -3.11 -8.69
CA ASP A 13 16.05 -2.93 -7.36
C ASP A 13 15.13 -2.10 -6.46
N VAL A 14 14.47 -1.07 -6.99
CA VAL A 14 13.58 -0.18 -6.23
C VAL A 14 12.33 0.10 -7.04
N ILE A 15 11.17 0.06 -6.37
CA ILE A 15 9.91 0.51 -6.96
C ILE A 15 9.31 1.57 -6.04
N ILE A 16 9.02 2.75 -6.59
CA ILE A 16 8.28 3.82 -5.92
C ILE A 16 7.12 4.19 -6.83
N GLY A 17 5.90 4.17 -6.30
CA GLY A 17 4.71 4.41 -7.13
C GLY A 17 3.58 5.12 -6.41
N ASN A 18 2.86 5.93 -7.18
CA ASN A 18 1.53 6.45 -6.83
C ASN A 18 0.52 5.84 -7.82
N PRO A 19 0.12 4.57 -7.64
CA PRO A 19 -0.74 3.86 -8.58
C PRO A 19 -2.11 4.55 -8.74
N PRO A 20 -2.74 4.44 -9.93
CA PRO A 20 -4.04 5.05 -10.19
C PRO A 20 -5.09 4.57 -9.18
N HIS A 21 -5.86 5.52 -8.65
CA HIS A 21 -6.80 5.26 -7.55
C HIS A 21 -8.14 4.70 -8.05
N GLN A 22 -8.57 5.13 -9.23
CA GLN A 22 -9.70 4.64 -10.02
C GLN A 22 -9.35 4.80 -11.51
N PRO A 23 -9.71 3.87 -12.40
CA PRO A 23 -9.87 4.19 -13.81
C PRO A 23 -11.01 5.21 -13.93
N SER A 24 -10.77 6.35 -14.59
CA SER A 24 -11.85 7.28 -14.92
C SER A 24 -12.60 6.72 -16.10
N ASP A 25 -13.77 6.13 -15.86
CA ASP A 25 -14.60 5.53 -16.92
C ASP A 25 -15.65 6.53 -17.48
N GLY A 26 -15.55 7.82 -17.14
CA GLY A 26 -16.32 8.89 -17.79
C GLY A 26 -17.85 8.86 -17.60
N GLY A 27 -18.38 8.08 -16.66
CA GLY A 27 -19.80 8.02 -16.33
C GLY A 27 -20.04 7.55 -14.89
N ASN A 28 -21.14 8.03 -14.26
CA ASN A 28 -21.54 7.84 -12.85
C ASN A 28 -20.62 6.93 -12.02
N ASP A 29 -19.55 7.51 -11.48
CA ASP A 29 -18.37 6.91 -10.83
C ASP A 29 -18.63 6.01 -9.60
N ALA A 30 -19.88 5.70 -9.27
CA ALA A 30 -20.28 5.05 -8.04
C ALA A 30 -19.96 3.53 -7.99
N SER A 31 -19.69 2.88 -9.14
CA SER A 31 -19.45 1.43 -9.23
C SER A 31 -18.01 1.01 -9.53
N ALA A 32 -17.12 1.94 -9.87
CA ALA A 32 -15.75 1.62 -10.28
C ALA A 32 -14.96 1.00 -9.11
N MET A 33 -14.42 -0.21 -9.33
CA MET A 33 -13.57 -0.87 -8.34
C MET A 33 -12.18 -0.21 -8.32
N PRO A 34 -11.58 -0.02 -7.13
CA PRO A 34 -10.21 0.45 -7.06
C PRO A 34 -9.26 -0.48 -7.83
N THR A 35 -8.19 0.07 -8.40
CA THR A 35 -7.17 -0.71 -9.13
C THR A 35 -5.79 -0.69 -8.48
N TYR A 36 -5.49 0.28 -7.62
CA TYR A 36 -4.18 0.41 -6.97
C TYR A 36 -3.71 -0.87 -6.25
N GLN A 37 -4.61 -1.65 -5.66
CA GLN A 37 -4.28 -2.91 -4.98
C GLN A 37 -3.70 -3.96 -5.94
N LYS A 38 -4.13 -3.93 -7.21
CA LYS A 38 -3.56 -4.79 -8.26
C LYS A 38 -2.12 -4.36 -8.55
N PHE A 39 -1.86 -3.06 -8.66
CA PHE A 39 -0.51 -2.53 -8.85
C PHE A 39 0.41 -2.86 -7.67
N VAL A 40 -0.06 -2.68 -6.43
CA VAL A 40 0.70 -3.08 -5.24
C VAL A 40 1.04 -4.57 -5.28
N GLY A 41 0.09 -5.43 -5.64
CA GLY A 41 0.30 -6.87 -5.76
C GLY A 41 1.31 -7.24 -6.84
N GLN A 42 1.21 -6.64 -8.03
CA GLN A 42 2.19 -6.89 -9.11
C GLN A 42 3.57 -6.36 -8.76
N ALA A 43 3.67 -5.17 -8.15
CA ALA A 43 4.94 -4.60 -7.72
C ALA A 43 5.66 -5.49 -6.69
N LYS A 44 4.93 -6.12 -5.77
CA LYS A 44 5.51 -7.11 -4.83
C LYS A 44 6.03 -8.35 -5.56
N ARG A 45 5.36 -8.81 -6.63
CA ARG A 45 5.79 -9.98 -7.43
C ARG A 45 7.04 -9.71 -8.28
N LEU A 46 7.38 -8.44 -8.52
CA LEU A 46 8.64 -8.03 -9.14
C LEU A 46 9.83 -8.10 -8.17
N ASP A 47 9.57 -8.44 -6.90
CA ASP A 47 10.57 -8.72 -5.87
C ASP A 47 11.59 -7.58 -5.58
N PRO A 48 11.15 -6.31 -5.45
CA PRO A 48 12.06 -5.17 -5.27
C PRO A 48 12.60 -5.01 -3.83
N GLN A 49 13.66 -4.21 -3.69
CA GLN A 49 14.30 -3.94 -2.41
C GLN A 49 14.80 -2.48 -2.30
N PRO A 50 13.93 -1.50 -1.93
CA PRO A 50 12.56 -1.63 -1.40
C PRO A 50 11.42 -1.31 -2.39
N LEU A 51 10.18 -1.57 -1.95
CA LEU A 51 8.93 -1.09 -2.56
C LEU A 51 8.29 0.00 -1.68
N VAL A 52 7.94 1.14 -2.29
CA VAL A 52 7.12 2.20 -1.67
C VAL A 52 5.91 2.49 -2.54
N MET A 53 4.70 2.39 -1.96
CA MET A 53 3.47 2.66 -2.69
C MET A 53 2.59 3.64 -1.92
N ILE A 54 2.20 4.74 -2.57
CA ILE A 54 1.25 5.73 -2.08
C ILE A 54 -0.16 5.31 -2.51
N THR A 55 -1.09 5.13 -1.57
CA THR A 55 -2.45 4.64 -1.86
C THR A 55 -3.48 5.36 -1.00
N PRO A 56 -4.76 5.46 -1.42
CA PRO A 56 -5.80 6.06 -0.59
C PRO A 56 -5.98 5.29 0.73
N SER A 57 -6.04 5.96 1.88
CA SER A 57 -6.18 5.32 3.21
C SER A 57 -7.50 4.57 3.41
N ARG A 58 -8.48 4.81 2.53
CA ARG A 58 -9.83 4.23 2.58
C ARG A 58 -9.84 2.70 2.63
N TRP A 59 -8.78 2.00 2.22
CA TRP A 59 -8.73 0.53 2.29
C TRP A 59 -8.68 -0.01 3.72
N PHE A 60 -8.24 0.77 4.71
CA PHE A 60 -8.22 0.35 6.13
C PHE A 60 -9.62 -0.02 6.66
N PHE A 61 -10.63 0.75 6.24
CA PHE A 61 -12.01 0.64 6.73
C PHE A 61 -12.85 -0.36 5.94
N GLY A 62 -12.28 -0.96 4.87
CA GLY A 62 -12.99 -1.84 3.97
C GLY A 62 -13.83 -1.06 2.96
N ARG A 63 -13.49 -1.22 1.68
CA ARG A 63 -14.35 -0.82 0.56
C ARG A 63 -14.60 -2.02 -0.34
N ARG A 64 -15.66 -1.95 -1.14
CA ARG A 64 -15.95 -2.93 -2.19
C ARG A 64 -14.69 -3.19 -3.02
N GLY A 65 -14.33 -4.46 -3.17
CA GLY A 65 -13.15 -4.87 -3.96
C GLY A 65 -11.80 -4.88 -3.24
N LEU A 66 -11.74 -4.48 -1.97
CA LEU A 66 -10.49 -4.40 -1.20
C LEU A 66 -10.38 -5.43 -0.07
N GLY A 67 -11.36 -6.34 0.06
CA GLY A 67 -11.40 -7.32 1.14
C GLY A 67 -10.11 -8.12 1.27
N ALA A 68 -9.66 -8.77 0.19
CA ALA A 68 -8.44 -9.57 0.17
C ALA A 68 -7.17 -8.73 0.43
N HIS A 69 -7.13 -7.50 -0.10
CA HIS A 69 -5.99 -6.60 0.14
C HIS A 69 -5.88 -6.22 1.62
N ARG A 70 -7.02 -5.86 2.22
CA ARG A 70 -7.12 -5.50 3.64
C ARG A 70 -6.82 -6.70 4.54
N SER A 71 -7.36 -7.88 4.24
CA SER A 71 -7.17 -9.08 5.06
C SER A 71 -5.76 -9.66 4.94
N GLY A 72 -5.10 -9.50 3.80
CA GLY A 72 -3.71 -9.94 3.62
C GLY A 72 -2.67 -9.03 4.30
N MET A 73 -2.94 -7.73 4.42
CA MET A 73 -1.96 -6.78 4.96
C MET A 73 -1.49 -7.12 6.38
N PRO A 74 -2.36 -7.56 7.31
CA PRO A 74 -1.93 -7.99 8.64
C PRO A 74 -0.88 -9.10 8.64
N HIS A 75 -0.91 -10.02 7.67
CA HIS A 75 -0.04 -11.20 7.60
C HIS A 75 1.23 -10.98 6.77
N ASP A 76 1.35 -9.86 6.07
CA ASP A 76 2.54 -9.53 5.27
C ASP A 76 3.65 -8.96 6.17
N ARG A 77 4.56 -9.84 6.59
CA ARG A 77 5.72 -9.54 7.47
C ARG A 77 6.80 -8.70 6.79
N ARG A 78 6.76 -8.58 5.47
CA ARG A 78 7.70 -7.79 4.68
C ARG A 78 7.37 -6.28 4.69
N ILE A 79 6.24 -5.91 5.28
CA ILE A 79 5.87 -4.51 5.48
C ILE A 79 6.61 -3.97 6.70
N ARG A 80 7.61 -3.14 6.46
CA ARG A 80 8.35 -2.46 7.52
C ARG A 80 7.61 -1.26 8.10
N LYS A 81 6.93 -0.49 7.25
CA LYS A 81 6.24 0.73 7.67
C LYS A 81 4.93 0.90 6.91
N LEU A 82 3.89 1.33 7.63
CA LEU A 82 2.60 1.70 7.08
C LEU A 82 2.18 3.01 7.74
N VAL A 83 2.06 4.08 6.97
CA VAL A 83 1.70 5.40 7.50
C VAL A 83 0.45 5.87 6.80
N GLY A 84 -0.60 6.16 7.57
CA GLY A 84 -1.81 6.82 7.09
C GLY A 84 -1.83 8.29 7.49
N TYR A 85 -2.22 9.15 6.56
CA TYR A 85 -2.58 10.54 6.77
C TYR A 85 -4.09 10.66 6.62
N ARG A 86 -4.74 11.29 7.59
CA ARG A 86 -6.20 11.47 7.57
C ARG A 86 -6.65 12.45 6.50
N ASP A 87 -5.87 13.50 6.30
CA ASP A 87 -6.08 14.50 5.26
C ASP A 87 -5.02 14.31 4.16
N ALA A 88 -5.47 14.02 2.95
CA ALA A 88 -4.58 13.85 1.80
C ALA A 88 -3.93 15.18 1.39
N GLY A 89 -4.61 16.31 1.60
CA GLY A 89 -4.13 17.64 1.25
C GLY A 89 -2.87 18.06 2.01
N GLU A 90 -2.61 17.47 3.19
CA GLU A 90 -1.36 17.68 3.94
C GLU A 90 -0.11 17.26 3.16
N ARG A 91 -0.23 16.31 2.22
CA ARG A 91 0.90 15.70 1.52
C ARG A 91 0.80 15.77 0.00
N LEU A 92 -0.42 15.85 -0.53
CA LEU A 92 -0.71 15.89 -1.97
C LEU A 92 -1.62 17.09 -2.28
N PRO A 93 -1.05 18.27 -2.56
CA PRO A 93 -1.82 19.45 -2.94
C PRO A 93 -2.68 19.18 -4.18
N GLY A 94 -3.93 19.65 -4.18
CA GLY A 94 -4.84 19.50 -5.32
C GLY A 94 -5.55 18.14 -5.44
N VAL A 95 -5.32 17.21 -4.50
CA VAL A 95 -6.08 15.96 -4.40
C VAL A 95 -7.27 16.17 -3.46
N ASP A 96 -8.40 15.50 -3.74
CA ASP A 96 -9.54 15.45 -2.84
C ASP A 96 -9.08 15.02 -1.42
N PRO A 97 -9.20 15.88 -0.41
CA PRO A 97 -8.76 15.56 0.96
C PRO A 97 -9.58 14.41 1.55
N SER A 98 -10.76 14.12 0.99
CA SER A 98 -11.69 13.16 1.57
C SER A 98 -11.15 11.73 1.53
N GLY A 99 -10.98 11.14 2.71
CA GLY A 99 -10.60 9.72 2.89
C GLY A 99 -9.10 9.43 2.95
N GLY A 100 -8.25 10.46 2.95
CA GLY A 100 -6.85 10.36 3.36
C GLY A 100 -5.94 9.58 2.39
N VAL A 101 -4.64 9.71 2.63
CA VAL A 101 -3.58 9.04 1.85
C VAL A 101 -2.68 8.25 2.78
N SER A 102 -2.18 7.11 2.30
CA SER A 102 -1.24 6.28 3.04
C SER A 102 -0.05 5.93 2.17
N TYR A 103 1.06 5.58 2.79
CA TYR A 103 2.12 4.86 2.11
C TYR A 103 2.50 3.59 2.87
N LEU A 104 2.89 2.57 2.12
CA LEU A 104 3.54 1.37 2.65
C LEU A 104 4.99 1.34 2.20
N LEU A 105 5.89 0.98 3.13
CA LEU A 105 7.25 0.56 2.86
C LEU A 105 7.31 -0.95 3.04
N TRP A 106 7.57 -1.64 1.93
CA TRP A 106 7.75 -3.08 1.86
C TRP A 106 9.19 -3.38 1.46
N LYS A 107 9.77 -4.39 2.09
CA LYS A 107 11.15 -4.83 1.85
C LYS A 107 11.14 -6.34 1.73
N ARG A 108 11.62 -6.86 0.61
CA ARG A 108 11.64 -8.30 0.32
C ARG A 108 12.17 -9.15 1.48
N ASP A 109 13.32 -8.78 2.01
CA ASP A 109 14.04 -9.57 3.04
C ASP A 109 13.69 -9.12 4.46
N TYR A 110 12.55 -8.44 4.65
CA TYR A 110 12.13 -7.96 5.96
C TYR A 110 11.18 -8.94 6.64
N ASP A 111 11.45 -9.22 7.91
CA ASP A 111 10.65 -10.15 8.72
C ASP A 111 10.46 -9.66 10.19
N GLY A 112 10.70 -8.37 10.42
CA GLY A 112 10.65 -7.77 11.76
C GLY A 112 9.33 -7.07 12.08
N ASP A 113 9.30 -6.43 13.24
CA ASP A 113 8.17 -5.64 13.70
C ASP A 113 7.85 -4.53 12.72
N ARG A 114 6.57 -4.22 12.54
CA ARG A 114 6.19 -3.12 11.65
C ARG A 114 5.81 -1.88 12.44
N THR A 115 6.21 -0.74 11.90
CA THR A 115 5.72 0.56 12.35
C THR A 115 4.39 0.86 11.66
N VAL A 116 3.34 1.09 12.43
CA VAL A 116 2.07 1.64 11.94
C VAL A 116 1.88 3.02 12.54
N ALA A 117 1.77 4.05 11.70
CA ALA A 117 1.57 5.41 12.13
C ALA A 117 0.30 6.02 11.52
N ASN A 118 -0.44 6.77 12.35
CA ASN A 118 -1.57 7.58 11.91
C ASN A 118 -1.24 9.05 12.14
N MET A 119 -1.27 9.85 11.09
CA MET A 119 -0.84 11.24 11.05
C MET A 119 -2.03 12.17 10.74
N ARG A 120 -2.02 13.34 11.37
CA ARG A 120 -2.95 14.45 11.16
C ARG A 120 -2.30 15.77 11.59
N ASN A 121 -2.32 16.77 10.72
CA ASN A 121 -1.74 18.10 10.90
C ASN A 121 -0.31 18.04 11.43
N GLY A 122 0.52 17.16 10.86
CA GLY A 122 1.91 16.95 11.28
C GLY A 122 2.10 16.24 12.63
N LYS A 123 1.03 15.96 13.39
CA LYS A 123 1.05 15.18 14.63
C LYS A 123 0.57 13.76 14.35
N GLY A 124 1.05 12.78 15.09
CA GLY A 124 0.60 11.41 14.90
C GLY A 124 0.91 10.49 16.05
N SER A 125 0.26 9.32 16.03
CA SER A 125 0.57 8.22 16.93
C SER A 125 1.30 7.14 16.13
N GLU A 126 2.41 6.67 16.67
CA GLU A 126 3.13 5.52 16.15
C GLU A 126 2.90 4.31 17.05
N ARG A 127 2.72 3.14 16.44
CA ARG A 127 2.69 1.86 17.14
C ARG A 127 3.66 0.90 16.47
N HIS A 128 4.53 0.30 17.26
CA HIS A 128 5.27 -0.88 16.86
C HIS A 128 4.38 -2.09 17.08
N ARG A 129 4.12 -2.83 16.01
CA ARG A 129 3.37 -4.08 16.08
C ARG A 129 4.35 -5.22 15.85
N ASP A 130 4.68 -5.90 16.94
CA ASP A 130 5.27 -7.24 16.90
C ASP A 130 4.24 -8.18 16.26
N LEU A 131 4.70 -8.96 15.29
CA LEU A 131 3.89 -9.95 14.59
C LEU A 131 4.05 -11.35 15.18
N GLY A 132 4.81 -11.51 16.27
CA GLY A 132 5.18 -12.78 16.88
C GLY A 132 6.09 -13.58 15.93
N ARG A 133 7.20 -14.12 16.42
CA ARG A 133 7.88 -15.20 15.69
C ARG A 133 7.17 -16.49 16.04
N GLU A 134 6.50 -17.12 15.08
CA GLU A 134 6.24 -18.56 15.21
C GLU A 134 7.60 -19.24 15.11
N HIS A 135 8.19 -19.56 16.26
CA HIS A 135 9.32 -20.48 16.31
C HIS A 135 8.74 -21.87 16.00
N GLY A 136 8.88 -22.29 14.75
CA GLY A 136 8.71 -23.67 14.30
C GLY A 136 10.05 -24.23 13.87
#